data_AF-A0A922LZX5-F1
#
_entry.id   AF-A0A922LZX5-F1
#
_cell.length_a   1.000
_cell.length_b   1.000
_cell.length_c   1.000
_cell.angle_alpha   90.00
_cell.angle_beta   90.00
_cell.angle_gamma   90.00
#
_symmetry.space_group_name_H-M   'P 1'
#
loop_
_entity.id
_entity.type
_entity.pdbx_description
1 polymer ?
#
loop_
_entity_poly.entity_id
_entity_poly.type
_entity_poly.pdbx_seq_one_letter_code
_entity_poly.pdbx_strand_id
1 'polypeptide(L)'
;MKLSLSEQGWNRLFLILNGVFLVYSIILFALGIKAQDDLGQFKTILQGINPPILPTIIFTGFIGIIGSITGYCKIMKPNQIVIILHITCMTIATITELCISLGTVMTPNEFFTNANYTLMDSLNYYDIHPLYHEQFEQLQTNYKCCGSSMFTDYRRTNNSLPASCKNNETIYTVNTRID
;
A
#
# COMPACT_ATOMS: atom_id res chain seq x y z
N MET A 1 24.58 -29.01 -16.66
CA MET A 1 23.23 -29.27 -17.18
C MET A 1 22.91 -28.22 -18.23
N LYS A 2 23.01 -28.53 -19.53
CA LYS A 2 22.61 -27.60 -20.61
C LYS A 2 21.11 -27.81 -20.84
N LEU A 3 20.27 -26.90 -20.34
CA LEU A 3 18.87 -26.84 -20.78
C LEU A 3 18.86 -26.36 -22.24
N SER A 4 18.90 -27.28 -23.19
CA SER A 4 18.68 -26.95 -24.60
C SER A 4 17.18 -26.85 -24.86
N LEU A 5 16.55 -25.78 -24.36
CA LEU A 5 15.20 -25.41 -24.83
C LEU A 5 15.31 -24.96 -26.29
N SER A 6 14.37 -25.41 -27.12
CA SER A 6 14.22 -24.86 -28.48
C SER A 6 13.90 -23.36 -28.41
N GLU A 7 14.24 -22.61 -29.45
CA GLU A 7 13.92 -21.18 -29.57
C GLU A 7 12.43 -20.89 -29.33
N GLN A 8 11.56 -21.78 -29.83
CA GLN A 8 10.12 -21.73 -29.58
C GLN A 8 9.77 -21.88 -28.09
N GLY A 9 10.51 -22.70 -27.34
CA GLY A 9 10.33 -22.87 -25.90
C GLY A 9 10.63 -21.60 -25.13
N TRP A 10 11.72 -20.91 -25.45
CA TRP A 10 12.10 -19.64 -24.81
C TRP A 10 11.08 -18.53 -25.06
N ASN A 11 10.55 -18.43 -26.27
CA ASN A 11 9.52 -17.43 -26.60
C ASN A 11 8.21 -17.68 -25.84
N ARG A 12 7.79 -18.94 -25.70
CA ARG A 12 6.60 -19.30 -24.90
C ARG A 12 6.81 -18.99 -23.42
N LEU A 13 7.97 -19.33 -22.87
CA LEU A 13 8.31 -19.02 -21.49
C LEU A 13 8.29 -17.51 -21.23
N PHE A 14 8.91 -16.73 -22.12
CA PHE A 14 8.94 -15.27 -22.03
C PHE A 14 7.52 -14.66 -22.06
N LEU A 15 6.63 -15.16 -22.92
CA LEU A 15 5.23 -14.73 -22.96
C LEU A 15 4.50 -15.01 -21.64
N ILE A 16 4.65 -16.21 -21.10
CA ILE A 16 4.00 -16.61 -19.84
C ILE A 16 4.49 -15.72 -18.69
N LEU A 17 5.80 -15.53 -18.57
CA LEU A 17 6.39 -14.69 -17.52
C LEU A 17 5.91 -13.23 -17.64
N ASN A 18 5.91 -12.64 -18.84
CA ASN A 18 5.38 -11.29 -19.05
C ASN A 18 3.88 -11.19 -18.75
N GLY A 19 3.12 -12.26 -18.97
CA GLY A 19 1.70 -12.31 -18.57
C GLY A 19 1.50 -12.30 -17.07
N VAL A 20 2.31 -13.06 -16.33
CA VAL A 20 2.29 -13.04 -14.86
C VAL A 20 2.69 -11.65 -14.36
N PHE A 21 3.75 -11.06 -14.91
CA PHE A 21 4.18 -9.70 -14.54
C PHE A 21 3.11 -8.65 -14.86
N LEU A 22 2.44 -8.74 -16.00
CA LEU A 22 1.36 -7.81 -16.34
C LEU A 22 0.22 -7.87 -15.31
N VAL A 23 -0.24 -9.07 -14.97
CA VAL A 23 -1.31 -9.24 -13.97
C VAL A 23 -0.87 -8.72 -12.61
N TYR A 24 0.35 -9.05 -12.18
CA TYR A 24 0.93 -8.55 -10.93
C TYR A 24 1.00 -7.02 -10.89
N SER A 25 1.49 -6.37 -11.96
CA SER A 25 1.59 -4.91 -12.03
C SER A 25 0.23 -4.21 -12.04
N ILE A 26 -0.79 -4.81 -12.65
CA ILE A 26 -2.18 -4.31 -12.58
C ILE A 26 -2.71 -4.39 -11.15
N ILE A 27 -2.48 -5.50 -10.46
CA ILE A 27 -2.90 -5.67 -9.06
C ILE A 27 -2.20 -4.63 -8.18
N LEU A 28 -0.88 -4.45 -8.31
CA LEU A 28 -0.13 -3.43 -7.57
C LEU A 28 -0.66 -2.03 -7.82
N PHE A 29 -0.93 -1.67 -9.08
CA PHE A 29 -1.45 -0.36 -9.44
C PHE A 29 -2.84 -0.11 -8.83
N ALA A 30 -3.75 -1.09 -8.96
CA ALA A 30 -5.11 -0.97 -8.43
C ALA A 30 -5.15 -0.93 -6.89
N LEU A 31 -4.38 -1.80 -6.22
CA LEU A 31 -4.29 -1.80 -4.76
C LEU A 31 -3.61 -0.52 -4.24
N GLY A 32 -2.60 0.00 -4.96
CA GLY A 32 -1.95 1.26 -4.62
C GLY A 32 -2.95 2.44 -4.66
N ILE A 33 -3.74 2.55 -5.72
CA ILE A 33 -4.79 3.59 -5.83
C ILE A 33 -5.81 3.44 -4.71
N LYS A 34 -6.32 2.22 -4.50
CA LYS A 34 -7.32 1.96 -3.46
C LYS A 34 -6.80 2.34 -2.08
N ALA A 35 -5.58 1.93 -1.73
CA ALA A 35 -4.99 2.25 -0.44
C ALA A 35 -4.74 3.76 -0.27
N GLN A 36 -4.40 4.47 -1.33
CA GLN A 36 -4.26 5.93 -1.29
C GLN A 36 -5.61 6.64 -1.11
N ASP A 37 -6.67 6.15 -1.75
CA ASP A 37 -8.03 6.69 -1.59
C ASP A 37 -8.57 6.44 -0.18
N ASP A 38 -8.43 5.20 0.33
CA ASP A 38 -8.81 4.83 1.70
C ASP A 38 -8.11 5.72 2.74
N LEU A 39 -6.81 6.00 2.57
CA LEU A 39 -6.08 6.89 3.48
C LEU A 39 -6.53 8.36 3.34
N GLY A 40 -6.86 8.79 2.13
CA GLY A 40 -7.34 10.13 1.82
C GLY A 40 -8.65 10.47 2.54
N GLN A 41 -9.51 9.49 2.78
CA GLN A 41 -10.76 9.66 3.55
C GLN A 41 -10.49 10.07 5.00
N PHE A 42 -9.35 9.68 5.58
CA PHE A 42 -8.95 9.98 6.96
C PHE A 42 -7.93 11.10 7.07
N LYS A 43 -7.77 11.92 6.02
CA LYS A 43 -6.74 12.98 5.93
C LYS A 43 -6.79 13.96 7.11
N THR A 44 -7.97 14.25 7.65
CA THR A 44 -8.14 15.23 8.73
C THR A 44 -7.56 14.69 10.04
N ILE A 45 -7.91 13.46 10.42
CA ILE A 45 -7.40 12.82 11.65
C ILE A 45 -5.94 12.34 11.53
N LEU A 46 -5.46 12.10 10.32
CA LEU A 46 -4.05 11.78 10.04
C LEU A 46 -3.19 13.01 9.77
N GLN A 47 -3.77 14.21 9.83
CA GLN A 47 -3.10 15.49 9.56
C GLN A 47 -2.34 15.51 8.21
N GLY A 48 -2.83 14.74 7.23
CA GLY A 48 -2.22 14.64 5.90
C GLY A 48 -0.92 13.85 5.82
N ILE A 49 -0.58 13.03 6.83
CA ILE A 49 0.55 12.10 6.72
C ILE A 49 0.22 11.03 5.69
N ASN A 50 1.01 10.97 4.63
CA ASN A 50 0.95 9.92 3.62
C ASN A 50 2.23 9.09 3.65
N PRO A 51 2.14 7.75 3.73
CA PRO A 51 3.32 6.90 3.69
C PRO A 51 3.94 6.96 2.28
N PRO A 52 5.26 7.20 2.16
CA PRO A 52 5.93 7.31 0.87
C PRO A 52 5.78 6.08 -0.03
N ILE A 53 5.51 4.91 0.56
CA ILE A 53 5.36 3.64 -0.15
C ILE A 53 4.17 3.64 -1.13
N LEU A 54 3.07 4.35 -0.85
CA LEU A 54 1.86 4.33 -1.68
C LEU A 54 2.10 4.92 -3.08
N PRO A 55 2.61 6.16 -3.23
CA PRO A 55 2.92 6.69 -4.55
C PRO A 55 4.00 5.87 -5.26
N THR A 56 4.96 5.28 -4.53
CA THR A 56 5.98 4.41 -5.13
C THR A 56 5.42 3.12 -5.71
N ILE A 57 4.47 2.45 -5.03
CA ILE A 57 3.80 1.24 -5.52
C ILE A 57 2.97 1.57 -6.77
N ILE A 58 2.21 2.67 -6.76
CA ILE A 58 1.42 3.11 -7.93
C ILE A 58 2.34 3.36 -9.13
N PHE A 59 3.43 4.09 -8.93
CA PHE A 59 4.40 4.37 -9.99
C PHE A 59 5.06 3.11 -10.53
N THR A 60 5.45 2.19 -9.64
CA THR A 60 6.08 0.92 -10.01
C THR A 60 5.12 0.01 -10.78
N GLY A 61 3.86 -0.10 -10.32
CA GLY A 61 2.82 -0.84 -11.04
C GLY A 61 2.57 -0.27 -12.44
N PHE A 62 2.51 1.06 -12.58
CA PHE A 62 2.35 1.70 -13.88
C PHE A 62 3.52 1.41 -14.85
N ILE A 63 4.76 1.54 -14.38
CA ILE A 63 5.94 1.20 -15.19
C ILE A 63 5.97 -0.30 -15.53
N GLY A 64 5.59 -1.17 -14.60
CA GLY A 64 5.52 -2.62 -14.81
C GLY A 64 4.50 -3.02 -15.90
N ILE A 65 3.35 -2.32 -15.96
CA ILE A 65 2.37 -2.49 -17.05
C ILE A 65 3.00 -2.13 -18.40
N ILE A 66 3.67 -0.98 -18.50
CA ILE A 66 4.36 -0.54 -19.73
C ILE A 66 5.45 -1.55 -20.12
N GLY A 67 6.25 -1.98 -19.15
CA GLY A 67 7.29 -3.00 -19.34
C GLY A 67 6.72 -4.32 -19.87
N SER A 68 5.60 -4.77 -19.33
CA SER A 68 4.97 -6.03 -19.74
C SER A 68 4.35 -5.93 -21.14
N ILE A 69 3.68 -4.82 -21.47
CA ILE A 69 3.12 -4.58 -22.81
C ILE A 69 4.23 -4.55 -23.87
N THR A 70 5.33 -3.86 -23.58
CA THR A 70 6.49 -3.82 -24.49
C THR A 70 7.15 -5.19 -24.66
N GLY A 71 7.04 -6.07 -23.66
CA GLY A 71 7.40 -7.49 -23.77
C GLY A 71 6.61 -8.23 -24.86
N TYR A 72 5.29 -8.06 -24.90
CA TYR A 72 4.47 -8.64 -25.98
C TYR A 72 4.80 -8.02 -27.35
N CYS A 73 4.96 -6.69 -27.40
CA CYS A 73 5.31 -5.98 -28.63
C CYS A 73 6.64 -6.45 -29.23
N LYS A 74 7.64 -6.77 -28.40
CA LYS A 74 8.95 -7.28 -28.83
C LYS A 74 8.80 -8.54 -29.71
N ILE A 75 7.87 -9.44 -29.38
CA ILE A 75 7.68 -10.68 -30.14
C ILE A 75 7.01 -10.41 -31.48
N MET A 76 6.04 -9.49 -31.51
CA MET A 76 5.31 -9.16 -32.74
C MET A 76 6.14 -8.31 -33.70
N LYS A 77 6.91 -7.35 -33.17
CA LYS A 77 7.74 -6.42 -33.94
C LYS A 77 9.08 -6.22 -33.21
N PRO A 78 10.09 -7.07 -33.49
CA PRO A 78 11.40 -6.96 -32.87
C PRO A 78 12.10 -5.68 -33.35
N ASN A 79 12.01 -4.62 -32.55
CA ASN A 79 12.73 -3.37 -32.73
C ASN A 79 13.65 -3.17 -31.52
N GLN A 80 14.91 -2.78 -31.76
CA GLN A 80 15.88 -2.48 -30.71
C GLN A 80 15.34 -1.50 -29.66
N ILE A 81 14.57 -0.49 -30.09
CA ILE A 81 13.96 0.49 -29.17
C ILE A 81 12.96 -0.19 -28.21
N VAL A 82 12.11 -1.09 -28.72
CA VAL A 82 11.11 -1.81 -27.90
C VAL A 82 11.80 -2.75 -26.91
N ILE A 83 12.90 -3.37 -27.31
CA ILE A 83 13.72 -4.24 -26.45
C ILE A 83 14.34 -3.42 -25.31
N ILE A 84 14.98 -2.30 -25.63
CA ILE A 84 15.62 -1.42 -24.64
C ILE A 84 14.57 -0.88 -23.67
N LEU A 85 13.41 -0.44 -24.16
CA LEU A 85 12.32 0.06 -23.33
C LEU A 85 11.81 -1.01 -22.35
N HIS A 86 11.57 -2.23 -22.84
CA HIS A 86 11.15 -3.36 -22.00
C HIS A 86 12.17 -3.64 -20.87
N ILE A 87 13.46 -3.76 -21.22
CA ILE A 87 14.52 -4.03 -20.24
C ILE A 87 14.60 -2.91 -19.21
N THR A 88 14.59 -1.65 -19.63
CA THR A 88 14.68 -0.49 -18.74
C THR A 88 13.48 -0.41 -17.79
N CYS A 89 12.24 -0.54 -18.28
CA CYS A 89 11.05 -0.52 -17.43
C CYS A 89 11.06 -1.65 -16.39
N MET A 90 11.37 -2.88 -16.80
CA MET A 90 11.44 -4.03 -15.88
C MET A 90 12.57 -3.89 -14.87
N THR A 91 13.71 -3.31 -15.26
CA THR A 91 14.84 -3.07 -14.36
C THR A 91 14.48 -2.03 -13.31
N ILE A 92 13.84 -0.93 -13.70
CA ILE A 92 13.39 0.10 -12.75
C ILE A 92 12.38 -0.49 -11.77
N ALA A 93 11.38 -1.23 -12.25
CA ALA A 93 10.36 -1.83 -11.40
C ALA A 93 10.94 -2.85 -10.40
N THR A 94 11.87 -3.69 -10.84
CA THR A 94 12.50 -4.69 -9.96
C THR A 94 13.40 -4.05 -8.91
N ILE A 95 14.16 -3.00 -9.26
CA ILE A 95 14.99 -2.26 -8.30
C ILE A 95 14.10 -1.58 -7.25
N THR A 96 13.00 -0.94 -7.66
CA THR A 96 12.10 -0.26 -6.71
C THR A 96 11.43 -1.26 -5.77
N GLU A 97 10.97 -2.41 -6.26
CA GLU A 97 10.39 -3.48 -5.42
C GLU A 97 11.41 -4.05 -4.43
N LEU A 98 12.66 -4.24 -4.87
CA LEU A 98 13.74 -4.68 -3.98
C LEU A 98 14.01 -3.64 -2.89
N CYS A 99 14.08 -2.35 -3.24
CA CYS A 99 14.25 -1.27 -2.27
C CYS A 99 13.09 -1.20 -1.27
N ILE A 100 11.84 -1.39 -1.72
CA ILE A 100 10.67 -1.43 -0.84
C ILE A 100 10.79 -2.62 0.12
N SER A 101 11.07 -3.81 -0.40
CA SER A 101 11.18 -5.04 0.40
C SER A 101 12.26 -4.92 1.47
N LEU A 102 13.44 -4.41 1.13
CA LEU A 102 14.52 -4.16 2.09
C LEU A 102 14.16 -3.03 3.06
N GLY A 103 13.57 -1.96 2.56
CA GLY A 103 13.13 -0.80 3.35
C GLY A 103 12.17 -1.21 4.45
N THR A 104 11.14 -2.01 4.15
CA THR A 104 10.15 -2.48 5.13
C THR A 104 10.78 -3.28 6.27
N VAL A 105 11.88 -4.01 6.03
CA VAL A 105 12.58 -4.78 7.06
C VAL A 105 13.55 -3.91 7.87
N MET A 106 14.22 -2.96 7.21
CA MET A 106 15.32 -2.20 7.81
C MET A 106 14.89 -0.90 8.49
N THR A 107 13.78 -0.30 8.05
CA THR A 107 13.32 0.97 8.63
C THR A 107 12.39 0.73 9.81
N PRO A 108 12.63 1.43 10.95
CA PRO A 108 11.61 1.51 11.98
C PRO A 108 10.35 2.10 11.37
N ASN A 109 9.21 1.65 11.88
CA ASN A 109 7.88 1.99 11.41
C ASN A 109 7.51 3.47 11.70
N GLU A 110 8.31 4.44 11.22
CA GLU A 110 8.14 5.88 11.42
C GLU A 110 6.75 6.35 11.00
N PHE A 111 6.21 5.79 9.91
CA PHE A 111 4.84 6.05 9.50
C PHE A 111 3.84 5.67 10.60
N PHE A 112 3.97 4.49 11.21
CA PHE A 112 3.06 4.06 12.27
C PHE A 112 3.23 4.90 13.54
N THR A 113 4.46 5.27 13.89
CA THR A 113 4.74 6.17 15.01
C THR A 113 4.08 7.54 14.79
N ASN A 114 4.26 8.12 13.61
CA ASN A 114 3.65 9.41 13.28
C ASN A 114 2.13 9.32 13.19
N ALA A 115 1.59 8.25 12.58
CA ALA A 115 0.15 8.03 12.51
C ALA A 115 -0.46 7.87 13.91
N ASN A 116 0.18 7.12 14.81
CA ASN A 116 -0.29 7.00 16.20
C ASN A 116 -0.23 8.34 16.93
N TYR A 117 0.84 9.12 16.73
CA TYR A 117 0.94 10.45 17.31
C TYR A 117 -0.17 11.39 16.82
N THR A 118 -0.44 11.44 15.52
CA THR A 118 -1.45 12.35 14.96
C THR A 118 -2.88 11.89 15.23
N LEU A 119 -3.12 10.58 15.29
CA LEU A 119 -4.40 10.05 15.76
C LEU A 119 -4.64 10.41 17.22
N MET A 120 -3.64 10.25 18.10
CA MET A 120 -3.74 10.66 19.50
C MET A 120 -3.98 12.17 19.63
N ASP A 121 -3.24 12.99 18.88
CA ASP A 121 -3.42 14.45 18.90
C ASP A 121 -4.81 14.86 18.37
N SER A 122 -5.30 14.18 17.33
CA SER A 122 -6.61 14.44 16.72
C SER A 122 -7.77 14.13 17.66
N LEU A 123 -7.58 13.27 18.67
CA LEU A 123 -8.61 13.06 19.71
C LEU A 123 -8.90 14.34 20.49
N ASN A 124 -7.96 15.28 20.64
CA ASN A 124 -8.24 16.56 21.32
C ASN A 124 -9.35 17.38 20.64
N TYR A 125 -9.65 17.07 19.37
CA TYR A 125 -10.63 17.76 18.55
C TYR A 125 -11.91 16.94 18.30
N TYR A 126 -11.98 15.72 18.86
CA TYR A 126 -13.02 14.74 18.56
C TYR A 126 -14.43 15.23 18.92
N ASP A 127 -14.68 15.64 20.17
CA ASP A 127 -16.00 16.15 20.59
C ASP A 127 -16.25 17.62 20.13
N ILE A 128 -15.20 18.31 19.65
CA ILE A 128 -15.25 19.74 19.27
C ILE A 128 -15.64 19.91 17.80
N HIS A 129 -15.11 19.06 16.92
CA HIS A 129 -15.27 19.19 15.48
C HIS A 129 -16.00 17.99 14.87
N PRO A 130 -17.14 18.20 14.17
CA PRO A 130 -17.96 17.11 13.64
C PRO A 130 -17.21 16.25 12.60
N LEU A 131 -16.29 16.85 11.84
CA LEU A 131 -15.49 16.13 10.86
C LEU A 131 -14.50 15.14 11.51
N TYR A 132 -13.93 15.50 12.68
CA TYR A 132 -13.06 14.60 13.43
C TYR A 132 -13.87 13.44 14.00
N HIS A 133 -15.04 13.75 14.57
CA HIS A 133 -15.98 12.74 15.06
C HIS A 133 -16.35 11.72 13.97
N GLU A 134 -16.79 12.20 12.80
CA GLU A 134 -17.18 11.35 11.68
C GLU A 134 -16.04 10.45 11.19
N GLN A 135 -14.84 11.00 10.98
CA GLN A 135 -13.70 10.22 10.51
C GLN A 135 -13.26 9.17 11.53
N PHE A 136 -13.31 9.47 12.84
CA PHE A 136 -13.04 8.47 13.87
C PHE A 136 -14.08 7.35 13.89
N GLU A 137 -15.38 7.69 13.83
CA GLU A 137 -16.45 6.69 13.80
C GLU A 137 -16.35 5.78 12.56
N GLN A 138 -16.03 6.34 11.39
CA GLN A 138 -15.79 5.58 10.16
C GLN A 138 -14.56 4.68 10.28
N LEU A 139 -13.42 5.22 10.75
CA LEU A 139 -12.18 4.45 10.93
C LEU A 139 -12.43 3.25 11.84
N GLN A 140 -13.08 3.47 12.97
CA GLN A 140 -13.32 2.44 13.98
C GLN A 140 -14.35 1.42 13.51
N THR A 141 -15.37 1.85 12.78
CA THR A 141 -16.37 0.94 12.19
C THR A 141 -15.75 0.07 11.09
N ASN A 142 -14.89 0.63 10.24
CA ASN A 142 -14.28 -0.06 9.11
C ASN A 142 -13.19 -1.04 9.55
N TYR A 143 -12.33 -0.63 10.49
CA TYR A 143 -11.18 -1.42 10.92
C TYR A 143 -11.37 -2.15 12.24
N LYS A 144 -12.54 -2.02 12.88
CA LYS A 144 -12.88 -2.68 14.15
C LYS A 144 -11.84 -2.40 15.25
N CYS A 145 -11.41 -1.15 15.33
CA CYS A 145 -10.44 -0.66 16.32
C CYS A 145 -11.08 0.40 17.22
N CYS A 146 -10.37 0.79 18.29
CA CYS A 146 -10.86 1.84 19.20
C CYS A 146 -9.73 2.68 19.80
N GLY A 147 -9.81 3.99 19.61
CA GLY A 147 -8.77 4.95 20.01
C GLY A 147 -7.56 4.92 19.07
N SER A 148 -6.49 5.62 19.47
CA SER A 148 -5.23 5.59 18.73
C SER A 148 -4.42 4.34 19.05
N SER A 149 -4.38 3.98 20.34
CA SER A 149 -3.79 2.75 20.83
C SER A 149 -4.78 1.93 21.67
N MET A 150 -5.66 2.60 22.43
CA MET A 150 -6.64 1.92 23.29
C MET A 150 -7.88 2.79 23.52
N PHE A 151 -9.01 2.15 23.85
CA PHE A 151 -10.27 2.87 24.15
C PHE A 151 -10.14 3.91 25.28
N THR A 152 -9.18 3.73 26.19
CA THR A 152 -8.93 4.69 27.28
C THR A 152 -8.39 6.04 26.80
N ASP A 153 -7.94 6.14 25.55
CA ASP A 153 -7.42 7.37 24.97
C ASP A 153 -8.50 8.46 24.90
N TYR A 154 -9.76 8.08 24.67
CA TYR A 154 -10.91 8.97 24.79
C TYR A 154 -11.05 9.55 26.19
N ARG A 155 -10.92 8.72 27.23
CA ARG A 155 -10.99 9.19 28.62
C ARG A 155 -9.81 10.10 28.98
N ARG A 156 -8.61 9.82 28.46
CA ARG A 156 -7.41 10.65 28.68
C ARG A 156 -7.55 12.04 28.07
N THR A 157 -8.30 12.14 26.98
CA THR A 157 -8.57 13.40 26.25
C THR A 157 -9.91 14.04 26.65
N ASN A 158 -10.55 13.56 27.73
CA ASN A 158 -11.86 14.02 28.21
C ASN A 158 -12.99 13.94 27.17
N ASN A 159 -12.88 13.02 26.21
CA ASN A 159 -13.89 12.79 25.19
C ASN A 159 -14.88 11.70 25.56
N SER A 160 -16.07 11.78 24.98
CA SER A 160 -17.07 10.72 25.00
C SER A 160 -16.58 9.49 24.22
N LEU A 161 -16.92 8.29 24.70
CA LEU A 161 -16.60 7.07 23.97
C LEU A 161 -17.52 6.98 22.73
N PRO A 162 -16.97 6.82 21.50
CA PRO A 162 -17.74 6.67 20.27
C PRO A 162 -18.72 5.49 20.31
N ALA A 163 -19.78 5.59 19.52
CA ALA A 163 -20.77 4.51 19.38
C ALA A 163 -20.13 3.26 18.77
N SER A 164 -19.24 3.43 17.78
CA SER A 164 -18.46 2.34 17.17
C SER A 164 -17.60 1.54 18.16
N CYS A 165 -17.24 2.13 19.31
CA CYS A 165 -16.45 1.49 20.36
C CYS A 165 -17.26 0.84 21.50
N LYS A 166 -18.59 1.02 21.56
CA LYS A 166 -19.41 0.58 22.71
C LYS A 166 -19.78 -0.91 22.67
N ASN A 167 -19.59 -1.58 21.55
CA ASN A 167 -19.87 -3.01 21.42
C ASN A 167 -18.62 -3.81 21.85
N ASN A 168 -18.69 -4.56 22.95
CA ASN A 168 -17.57 -5.33 23.54
C ASN A 168 -16.84 -6.30 22.58
N GLU A 169 -17.34 -6.52 21.36
CA GLU A 169 -16.69 -7.31 20.31
C GLU A 169 -15.60 -6.52 19.55
N THR A 170 -15.49 -5.20 19.71
CA THR A 170 -14.57 -4.33 18.95
C THR A 170 -13.29 -3.94 19.70
N ILE A 171 -13.10 -4.40 20.94
CA ILE A 171 -11.88 -4.13 21.72
C ILE A 171 -10.84 -5.22 21.42
N TYR A 172 -10.38 -5.30 20.17
CA TYR A 172 -9.12 -5.99 19.89
C TYR A 172 -7.99 -5.07 20.34
N THR A 173 -7.41 -5.37 21.51
CA THR A 173 -6.10 -4.85 21.88
C THR A 173 -5.12 -5.16 20.75
N VAL A 174 -4.53 -4.15 20.11
CA VAL A 174 -3.39 -4.33 19.22
C VAL A 174 -2.22 -4.81 20.08
N ASN A 175 -2.16 -6.12 20.30
CA ASN A 175 -1.01 -6.84 20.82
C ASN A 175 -0.40 -7.62 19.65
N THR A 176 -0.11 -6.94 18.53
CA THR A 176 0.80 -7.49 17.53
C THR A 176 2.22 -7.30 18.03
N ARG A 177 2.60 -8.14 18.99
CA ARG A 177 3.99 -8.56 19.16
C ARG A 177 4.31 -9.40 17.92
N ILE A 178 5.06 -8.81 17.00
CA ILE A 178 5.71 -9.56 15.92
C ILE A 178 6.94 -10.18 16.57
N ASP A 179 6.80 -11.43 17.01
CA ASP A 179 7.92 -12.34 17.24
C ASP A 179 8.18 -13.12 15.93
#